data_AF-A0A4R5K9L2-F1
#
_entry.id   AF-A0A4R5K9L2-F1
#
_cell.length_a   1.000
_cell.length_b   1.000
_cell.length_c   1.000
_cell.angle_alpha   90.00
_cell.angle_beta   90.00
_cell.angle_gamma   90.00
#
_symmetry.space_group_name_H-M   'P 1'
#
loop_
_entity.id
_entity.type
_entity.pdbx_description
1 polymer ?
#
loop_
_entity_poly.entity_id
_entity_poly.type
_entity_poly.pdbx_seq_one_letter_code
_entity_poly.pdbx_strand_id
1 'polypeptide(L)'
;MNDEFKRYVGKDIEIIFHPARCIHSANCVKGLPGVFNVKKKPWIHADGETAENIAAQINKCPSGALEYIRKDNANEARYDHGNET
;
A
#
# COMPACT_ATOMS: atom_id res chain seq x y z
N MET A 1 0.97 -20.80 -11.21
CA MET A 1 1.83 -19.61 -11.16
C MET A 1 2.00 -19.19 -9.71
N ASN A 2 3.23 -19.05 -9.21
CA ASN A 2 3.44 -18.42 -7.91
C ASN A 2 3.28 -16.91 -8.11
N ASP A 3 2.26 -16.32 -7.48
CA ASP A 3 2.08 -14.87 -7.41
C ASP A 3 3.07 -14.35 -6.36
N GLU A 4 4.35 -14.25 -6.73
CA GLU A 4 5.38 -13.71 -5.85
C GLU A 4 5.14 -12.22 -5.63
N PHE A 5 5.00 -11.84 -4.37
CA PHE A 5 4.79 -10.46 -3.95
C PHE A 5 5.90 -9.98 -3.02
N LYS A 6 6.11 -8.66 -2.99
CA LYS A 6 7.08 -8.01 -2.09
C LYS A 6 6.34 -7.15 -1.08
N ARG A 7 6.73 -7.28 0.18
CA ARG A 7 6.17 -6.48 1.30
C ARG A 7 7.13 -5.38 1.70
N TYR A 8 6.58 -4.20 1.94
CA TYR A 8 7.26 -3.01 2.42
C TYR A 8 6.54 -2.54 3.67
N VAL A 9 7.15 -2.83 4.81
CA VAL A 9 6.56 -2.55 6.13
C VAL A 9 6.93 -1.13 6.53
N GLY A 10 5.92 -0.27 6.70
CA GLY A 10 6.05 1.01 7.39
C GLY A 10 5.42 0.95 8.79
N LYS A 11 5.46 2.10 9.49
CA LYS A 11 4.89 2.27 10.83
C LYS A 11 3.37 2.21 10.80
N ASP A 12 2.76 3.03 9.96
CA ASP A 12 1.30 3.24 9.90
C ASP A 12 0.63 2.41 8.79
N ILE A 13 1.40 1.95 7.82
CA ILE A 13 0.91 1.18 6.67
C ILE A 13 1.95 0.19 6.17
N GLU A 14 1.48 -0.95 5.66
CA GLU A 14 2.30 -1.93 4.94
C GLU A 14 1.84 -1.99 3.50
N ILE A 15 2.79 -1.94 2.56
CA ILE A 15 2.53 -1.94 1.11
C ILE A 15 2.95 -3.28 0.55
N ILE A 16 2.06 -3.91 -0.21
CA ILE A 16 2.28 -5.18 -0.89
C ILE A 16 2.32 -4.91 -2.39
N PHE A 17 3.38 -5.37 -3.06
CA PHE A 17 3.59 -5.19 -4.48
C PHE A 17 3.62 -6.53 -5.21
N HIS A 18 2.73 -6.68 -6.18
CA HIS A 18 2.61 -7.85 -7.06
C HIS A 18 3.23 -7.52 -8.43
N PRO A 19 4.54 -7.75 -8.64
CA PRO A 19 5.22 -7.43 -9.90
C PRO A 19 4.58 -8.10 -11.11
N ALA A 20 4.05 -9.32 -10.96
CA ALA A 20 3.38 -10.06 -12.02
C ALA A 20 2.10 -9.37 -12.55
N ARG A 21 1.45 -8.54 -11.73
CA ARG A 21 0.24 -7.79 -12.09
C ARG A 21 0.53 -6.37 -12.56
N CYS A 22 1.78 -5.90 -12.46
CA CYS A 22 2.12 -4.51 -12.76
C CYS A 22 2.20 -4.25 -14.27
N ILE A 23 1.32 -3.38 -14.77
CA ILE A 23 1.32 -2.96 -16.19
C ILE A 23 2.20 -1.72 -16.48
N HIS A 24 3.02 -1.30 -15.51
CA HIS A 24 3.92 -0.14 -15.63
C HIS A 24 3.23 1.19 -16.04
N SER A 25 2.01 1.47 -15.54
CA SER A 25 1.29 2.72 -15.84
C SER A 25 1.98 4.00 -15.33
N ALA A 26 2.97 3.85 -14.44
CA ALA A 26 3.67 4.93 -13.76
C ALA A 26 2.78 5.84 -12.87
N ASN A 27 1.53 5.48 -12.61
CA ASN A 27 0.64 6.26 -11.74
C ASN A 27 1.20 6.36 -10.32
N CYS A 28 1.72 5.25 -9.76
CA CYS A 28 2.30 5.22 -8.43
C CYS A 28 3.47 6.21 -8.27
N VAL A 29 4.48 6.13 -9.14
CA VAL A 29 5.67 7.00 -9.10
C VAL A 29 5.38 8.46 -9.41
N LYS A 30 4.39 8.75 -10.28
CA LYS A 30 4.00 10.12 -10.61
C LYS A 30 3.17 10.78 -9.51
N GLY A 31 2.28 10.03 -8.88
CA GLY A 31 1.38 10.58 -7.85
C GLY A 31 2.06 10.75 -6.50
N LEU A 32 3.00 9.88 -6.14
CA LEU A 32 3.61 9.90 -4.81
C LEU A 32 5.11 9.53 -4.85
N PRO A 33 5.97 10.39 -5.43
CA PRO A 33 7.40 10.11 -5.63
C PRO A 33 8.21 10.01 -4.33
N GLY A 34 7.67 10.52 -3.21
CA GLY A 34 8.24 10.34 -1.87
C GLY A 34 8.17 8.89 -1.37
N VAL A 35 7.17 8.14 -1.81
CA VAL A 35 6.93 6.74 -1.43
C VAL A 35 7.41 5.80 -2.53
N PHE A 36 7.07 6.08 -3.80
CA PHE A 36 7.42 5.23 -4.94
C PHE A 36 8.56 5.85 -5.75
N ASN A 37 9.75 5.27 -5.64
CA ASN A 37 10.94 5.75 -6.33
C ASN A 37 11.79 4.61 -6.91
N VAL A 38 11.63 4.36 -8.20
CA VAL A 38 12.37 3.32 -8.96
C VAL A 38 13.89 3.51 -8.98
N LYS A 39 14.40 4.71 -8.67
CA LYS A 39 15.84 4.99 -8.60
C LYS A 39 16.45 4.67 -7.23
N LYS A 40 15.63 4.45 -6.20
CA LYS A 40 16.08 4.13 -4.84
C LYS A 40 15.91 2.63 -4.55
N LYS A 41 16.71 2.12 -3.60
CA LYS A 41 16.56 0.77 -3.03
C LYS A 41 16.49 0.90 -1.50
N PRO A 42 15.38 0.48 -0.86
CA PRO A 42 14.14 -0.01 -1.46
C PRO A 42 13.42 1.06 -2.29
N TRP A 43 12.73 0.62 -3.36
CA TRP A 43 12.02 1.54 -4.27
C TRP A 43 10.64 1.96 -3.75
N ILE A 44 10.12 1.28 -2.73
CA ILE A 44 8.93 1.65 -1.98
C ILE A 44 9.37 2.02 -0.57
N HIS A 45 8.96 3.19 -0.10
CA HIS A 45 9.20 3.71 1.24
C HIS A 45 7.85 3.98 1.91
N ALA A 46 7.34 3.01 2.66
CA ALA A 46 6.00 3.05 3.26
C ALA A 46 5.82 4.15 4.34
N ASP A 47 6.92 4.71 4.86
CA ASP A 47 6.92 5.84 5.79
C ASP A 47 7.15 7.20 5.09
N GLY A 48 7.09 7.24 3.75
CA GLY A 48 7.40 8.45 2.97
C GLY A 48 6.29 9.48 2.95
N GLU A 49 5.11 9.13 3.45
CA GLU A 49 3.91 9.94 3.47
C GLU A 49 2.89 9.31 4.45
N THR A 50 1.74 9.95 4.67
CA THR A 50 0.69 9.43 5.53
C THR A 50 0.05 8.17 4.94
N ALA A 51 -0.40 7.27 5.83
CA ALA A 51 -1.07 6.05 5.43
C ALA A 51 -2.30 6.30 4.53
N GLU A 52 -2.98 7.43 4.72
CA GLU A 52 -4.18 7.84 3.97
C GLU A 52 -3.87 8.16 2.52
N ASN A 53 -2.87 9.00 2.28
CA ASN A 53 -2.47 9.38 0.93
C ASN A 53 -1.80 8.20 0.21
N ILE A 54 -1.04 7.37 0.92
CA ILE A 54 -0.49 6.12 0.37
C ILE A 54 -1.63 5.21 -0.10
N ALA A 55 -2.64 4.97 0.75
CA ALA A 55 -3.81 4.18 0.40
C ALA A 55 -4.58 4.78 -0.80
N ALA A 56 -4.84 6.09 -0.78
CA ALA A 56 -5.51 6.79 -1.88
C ALA A 56 -4.73 6.68 -3.19
N GLN A 57 -3.39 6.70 -3.14
CA GLN A 57 -2.56 6.52 -4.32
C GLN A 57 -2.57 5.09 -4.82
N ILE A 58 -2.53 4.10 -3.92
CA ILE A 58 -2.61 2.68 -4.28
C ILE A 58 -3.95 2.37 -4.96
N ASN A 59 -5.05 2.96 -4.51
CA ASN A 59 -6.37 2.82 -5.14
C ASN A 59 -6.44 3.35 -6.59
N LYS A 60 -5.51 4.23 -7.01
CA LYS A 60 -5.40 4.71 -8.40
C LYS A 60 -4.65 3.75 -9.32
N CYS A 61 -4.20 2.60 -8.80
CA CYS A 61 -3.50 1.58 -9.58
C CYS A 61 -4.51 0.77 -10.43
N PRO A 62 -4.55 0.95 -11.75
CA PRO A 62 -5.56 0.32 -12.60
C PRO A 62 -5.41 -1.20 -12.69
N SER A 63 -4.23 -1.73 -12.40
CA SER A 63 -3.95 -3.17 -12.48
C SER A 63 -4.10 -3.92 -11.16
N GLY A 64 -4.38 -3.21 -10.04
CA GLY A 64 -4.39 -3.83 -8.71
C GLY A 64 -3.05 -4.46 -8.30
N ALA A 65 -1.93 -3.98 -8.86
CA ALA A 65 -0.60 -4.51 -8.55
C ALA A 65 -0.05 -4.04 -7.19
N LEU A 66 -0.71 -3.08 -6.57
CA LEU A 66 -0.36 -2.54 -5.25
C LEU A 66 -1.55 -2.80 -4.33
N GLU A 67 -1.28 -3.37 -3.17
CA GLU A 67 -2.23 -3.58 -2.09
C GLU A 67 -1.63 -2.99 -0.80
N TYR A 68 -2.45 -2.76 0.23
CA TYR A 68 -1.97 -2.21 1.49
C TYR A 68 -2.71 -2.77 2.70
N ILE A 69 -2.04 -2.75 3.85
CA ILE A 69 -2.59 -3.07 5.16
C ILE A 69 -2.39 -1.86 6.06
N ARG A 70 -3.49 -1.29 6.57
CA ARG A 70 -3.46 -0.17 7.52
C ARG A 70 -3.10 -0.70 8.92
N LYS A 71 -2.17 -0.02 9.59
CA LYS A 71 -1.73 -0.32 10.96
C LYS A 71 -2.14 0.76 11.95
N ASP A 72 -2.30 1.98 11.46
CA ASP A 72 -2.85 3.12 12.21
C ASP A 72 -4.28 2.87 12.73
N ASN A 73 -5.10 2.12 11.99
CA ASN A 73 -6.46 1.75 12.39
C ASN A 73 -6.56 0.41 13.14
N ALA A 74 -5.44 -0.28 13.40
CA ALA A 74 -5.46 -1.50 14.21
C ALA A 74 -5.84 -1.24 15.68
N ASN A 75 -5.90 0.03 16.10
CA ASN A 75 -6.42 0.44 17.40
C ASN A 75 -7.95 0.66 17.41
N GLU A 76 -8.61 0.68 16.24
CA GLU A 76 -10.06 0.93 16.09
C GLU A 76 -10.88 -0.38 15.93
N ALA A 77 -10.22 -1.55 15.83
CA ALA A 77 -10.91 -2.85 15.72
C ALA A 77 -11.22 -3.53 17.07
N ARG A 78 -11.11 -2.79 18.18
CA ARG A 78 -11.51 -3.25 19.53
C ARG A 78 -12.89 -2.74 19.97
N TYR A 79 -13.60 -1.98 19.14
CA TYR A 79 -14.99 -1.64 19.45
C TYR A 79 -15.91 -2.79 18.98
N ASP A 80 -16.02 -3.77 19.87
CA ASP A 80 -17.13 -4.72 19.92
C ASP A 80 -18.44 -3.94 19.89
N HIS A 81 -19.26 -4.20 18.88
CA HIS A 81 -20.69 -3.95 18.99
C HIS A 81 -21.39 -5.22 18.50
N GLY A 82 -21.47 -6.20 19.39
CA GLY A 82 -22.63 -7.07 19.40
C GLY A 82 -23.89 -6.22 19.57
N ASN A 83 -24.85 -6.39 18.67
CA ASN A 83 -26.26 -6.42 19.04
C ASN A 83 -27.07 -7.14 17.96
N GLU A 84 -27.32 -8.42 18.21
CA GLU A 84 -28.61 -9.09 18.06
C GLU A 84 -29.82 -8.20 17.71
N THR A 85 -30.51 -8.52 16.62
CA THR A 85 -31.99 -8.60 16.55
C THR A 85 -32.42 -9.46 15.37
#